data_AF-A0A383CQ56-F1
#
_entry.id   AF-A0A383CQ56-F1
#
_cell.length_a   1.000
_cell.length_b   1.000
_cell.length_c   1.000
_cell.angle_alpha   90.00
_cell.angle_beta   90.00
_cell.angle_gamma   90.00
#
_symmetry.space_group_name_H-M   'P 1'
#
loop_
_entity.id
_entity.type
_entity.pdbx_description
1 polymer ?
#
loop_
_entity_poly.entity_id
_entity_poly.type
_entity_poly.pdbx_seq_one_letter_code
_entity_poly.pdbx_strand_id
1 'polypeptide(L)' 'VLLRGSGQHFGIDYDLQIIHGAQEDRISHASELLAFADAYYTHDPDALDAARAELREAVGDAALVDAAGIVSIFDAV' A
#
# COMPACT_ATOMS: atom_id res chain seq x y z
N VAL A 1 13.85 3.69 7.66
CA VAL A 1 14.29 4.71 8.66
C VAL A 1 13.39 5.96 8.66
N LEU A 2 12.75 6.30 7.53
CA LEU A 2 11.84 7.44 7.42
C LEU A 2 10.58 7.37 8.32
N LEU A 3 9.94 6.20 8.46
CA LEU A 3 8.80 6.01 9.39
C LEU A 3 9.15 6.31 10.85
N ARG A 4 10.35 5.93 11.30
CA ARG A 4 10.82 6.21 12.67
C ARG A 4 11.16 7.69 12.88
N GLY A 5 11.75 8.34 11.86
CA GLY A 5 12.09 9.76 11.91
C GLY A 5 10.85 10.67 11.88
N SER A 6 9.83 10.30 11.10
CA SER A 6 8.56 11.03 11.03
C SER A 6 7.79 10.99 12.36
N GLY A 7 7.76 9.84 13.04
CA GLY A 7 7.04 9.69 14.31
C GLY A 7 7.59 10.57 15.44
N GLN A 8 8.91 10.76 15.47
CA GLN A 8 9.56 11.65 16.44
C GLN A 8 9.26 13.13 16.20
N HIS A 9 8.92 13.54 14.97
CA HIS A 9 8.61 14.92 14.64
C HIS A 9 7.15 15.30 14.94
N PHE A 10 6.22 14.34 14.80
CA PHE A 10 4.78 14.58 14.99
C PHE A 10 4.23 14.11 16.34
N GLY A 11 5.04 13.47 17.18
CA GLY A 11 4.60 12.97 18.50
C GLY A 11 3.54 11.86 18.40
N ILE A 12 3.51 11.16 17.26
CA ILE A 12 2.56 10.08 17.00
C ILE A 12 3.27 8.78 17.32
N ASP A 13 2.74 8.07 18.34
CA ASP A 13 3.13 6.69 18.61
C ASP A 13 2.45 5.82 17.55
N TYR A 14 3.23 5.33 16.60
CA TYR A 14 2.69 4.47 15.54
C TYR A 14 2.45 3.08 16.12
N ASP A 15 1.19 2.65 16.14
CA ASP A 15 0.85 1.26 16.41
C ASP A 15 1.28 0.39 15.21
N LEU A 16 2.51 -0.12 15.28
CA LEU A 16 3.09 -0.99 14.26
C LEU A 16 2.49 -2.41 14.28
N GLN A 17 1.58 -2.74 15.21
CA GLN A 17 0.93 -4.06 15.23
C GLN A 17 0.12 -4.32 13.95
N ILE A 18 -0.32 -3.27 13.27
CA ILE A 18 -0.98 -3.35 11.95
C ILE A 18 -0.01 -3.87 10.88
N ILE A 19 1.26 -3.48 10.92
CA ILE A 19 2.30 -3.94 9.98
C ILE A 19 2.63 -5.43 10.22
N HIS A 20 2.41 -5.91 11.44
CA HIS A 20 2.63 -7.32 11.81
C HIS A 20 1.44 -8.24 11.48
N GLY A 21 0.41 -7.75 10.77
CA GLY A 21 -0.68 -8.57 10.26
C GLY A 21 -1.74 -8.97 11.30
N ALA A 22 -1.82 -8.26 12.43
CA ALA A 22 -2.76 -8.61 13.51
C ALA A 22 -4.20 -8.13 13.27
N GLN A 23 -4.46 -7.28 12.28
CA GLN A 23 -5.79 -6.75 11.99
C GLN A 23 -5.89 -6.25 10.55
N GLU A 24 -6.34 -7.11 9.63
CA GLU A 24 -6.76 -6.71 8.28
C GLU A 24 -7.99 -5.78 8.31
N ASP A 25 -8.75 -5.79 9.42
CA ASP A 25 -10.08 -5.21 9.52
C ASP A 25 -10.15 -3.68 9.61
N ARG A 26 -9.02 -2.98 9.81
CA ARG A 26 -9.03 -1.52 10.04
C ARG A 26 -8.68 -0.65 8.83
N ILE A 27 -8.15 -1.24 7.78
CA ILE A 27 -7.79 -0.53 6.55
C ILE A 27 -8.70 -1.03 5.44
N SER A 28 -9.63 -0.18 5.00
CA SER A 28 -10.48 -0.50 3.85
C SER A 28 -9.63 -0.86 2.65
N HIS A 29 -9.95 -1.98 2.00
CA HIS A 29 -9.25 -2.48 0.81
C HIS A 29 -7.76 -2.81 1.01
N ALA A 30 -7.34 -3.14 2.25
CA ALA A 30 -5.95 -3.50 2.55
C ALA A 30 -5.44 -4.68 1.70
N SER A 31 -6.27 -5.70 1.48
CA SER A 31 -5.92 -6.86 0.66
C SER A 31 -5.59 -6.47 -0.78
N GLU A 32 -6.42 -5.63 -1.39
CA GLU A 32 -6.30 -5.19 -2.77
C GLU A 32 -5.09 -4.25 -2.94
N LEU A 33 -4.84 -3.39 -1.95
CA LEU A 33 -3.67 -2.52 -1.91
C LEU A 33 -2.36 -3.33 -1.79
N LEU A 34 -2.34 -4.34 -0.92
CA LEU A 34 -1.19 -5.22 -0.75
C LEU A 34 -0.94 -6.08 -1.99
N ALA A 35 -1.98 -6.67 -2.57
CA ALA A 35 -1.88 -7.47 -3.80
C ALA A 35 -1.32 -6.63 -4.97
N PHE A 36 -1.76 -5.37 -5.10
CA PHE A 36 -1.23 -4.46 -6.10
C PHE A 36 0.24 -4.12 -5.87
N ALA A 37 0.64 -3.84 -4.63
CA ALA A 37 2.03 -3.57 -4.28
C ALA A 37 2.93 -4.79 -4.54
N ASP A 38 2.50 -5.97 -4.11
CA ASP A 38 3.24 -7.22 -4.32
C ASP A 38 3.41 -7.54 -5.81
N ALA A 39 2.35 -7.43 -6.60
CA ALA A 39 2.40 -7.66 -8.05
C ALA A 39 3.34 -6.66 -8.77
N TYR A 40 3.38 -5.41 -8.29
CA TYR A 40 4.33 -4.41 -8.78
C TYR A 40 5.79 -4.84 -8.47
N TYR A 41 6.08 -5.30 -7.25
CA TYR A 41 7.43 -5.72 -6.85
C TYR A 41 7.90 -7.03 -7.48
N THR A 42 7.01 -7.99 -7.74
CA THR A 42 7.36 -9.26 -8.40
C THR A 42 7.63 -9.09 -9.90
N HIS A 43 7.34 -7.92 -10.47
CA HIS A 43 7.49 -7.62 -11.90
C HIS A 43 6.72 -8.61 -12.79
N ASP A 44 5.61 -9.15 -12.30
CA ASP A 44 4.71 -10.00 -13.05
C ASP A 44 3.64 -9.12 -13.73
N PRO A 45 3.71 -8.91 -15.05
CA PRO A 45 2.82 -8.00 -15.76
C PRO A 45 1.36 -8.48 -15.75
N ASP A 46 1.12 -9.79 -15.79
CA ASP A 46 -0.23 -10.35 -15.81
C ASP A 46 -0.87 -10.22 -14.42
N ALA A 47 -0.11 -10.50 -13.37
CA ALA A 47 -0.55 -10.28 -11.99
C ALA A 47 -0.79 -8.80 -11.69
N LEU A 48 0.05 -7.91 -12.22
CA LEU A 48 -0.09 -6.47 -12.02
C LEU A 48 -1.34 -5.92 -12.71
N ASP A 49 -1.65 -6.37 -13.92
CA ASP A 49 -2.87 -5.94 -14.62
C ASP A 49 -4.13 -6.44 -13.93
N ALA A 50 -4.13 -7.67 -13.41
CA ALA A 50 -5.24 -8.21 -12.61
C ALA A 50 -5.43 -7.42 -11.31
N ALA A 51 -4.37 -7.22 -10.53
CA ALA A 51 -4.43 -6.48 -9.27
C ALA A 51 -4.83 -5.01 -9.49
N ARG A 52 -4.41 -4.40 -10.61
CA ARG A 52 -4.84 -3.05 -11.00
C ARG A 52 -6.35 -2.99 -11.27
N ALA A 53 -6.91 -3.98 -11.96
CA ALA A 53 -8.34 -4.04 -12.23
C ALA A 53 -9.16 -4.21 -10.94
N GLU A 54 -8.74 -5.12 -10.07
CA GLU A 54 -9.40 -5.37 -8.78
C GLU A 54 -9.35 -4.14 -7.86
N LEU A 55 -8.18 -3.51 -7.75
CA LEU A 55 -8.04 -2.29 -6.95
C LEU A 55 -8.85 -1.14 -7.55
N ARG A 56 -8.89 -0.99 -8.88
CA ARG A 56 -9.72 0.01 -9.56
C ARG A 56 -11.21 -0.16 -9.23
N GLU A 57 -11.71 -1.39 -9.21
CA GLU A 57 -13.11 -1.67 -8.84
C GLU A 57 -13.37 -1.35 -7.36
N ALA A 58 -12.41 -1.63 -6.49
CA ALA A 58 -12.53 -1.42 -5.05
C ALA A 58 -12.51 0.06 -4.65
N VAL A 59 -11.57 0.86 -5.17
CA VAL A 59 -11.32 2.24 -4.71
C VAL A 59 -11.59 3.33 -5.76
N GLY A 60 -11.77 2.94 -7.03
CA GLY A 60 -11.95 3.86 -8.15
C GLY A 60 -10.65 4.46 -8.69
N ASP A 61 -10.76 5.13 -9.84
CA ASP A 61 -9.62 5.61 -10.63
C ASP A 61 -8.70 6.58 -9.91
N ALA A 62 -9.27 7.55 -9.19
CA ALA A 62 -8.49 8.59 -8.52
C ALA A 62 -7.61 7.98 -7.41
N ALA A 63 -8.19 7.10 -6.59
CA ALA A 63 -7.47 6.43 -5.51
C ALA A 63 -6.44 5.41 -6.03
N LEU A 64 -6.69 4.77 -7.17
CA LEU A 64 -5.70 3.91 -7.82
C LEU A 64 -4.44 4.69 -8.24
N VAL A 65 -4.61 5.90 -8.80
CA VAL A 65 -3.47 6.75 -9.19
C VAL A 65 -2.65 7.14 -7.96
N ASP A 66 -3.31 7.49 -6.86
CA ASP A 66 -2.63 7.81 -5.59
C ASP A 66 -1.86 6.59 -5.06
N ALA A 67 -2.48 5.40 -5.06
CA ALA A 67 -1.84 4.15 -4.64
C ALA A 67 -0.59 3.82 -5.48
N ALA A 68 -0.68 3.96 -6.81
CA ALA A 68 0.48 3.80 -7.69
C ALA A 68 1.60 4.80 -7.38
N GLY A 69 1.24 6.06 -7.12
CA GLY A 69 2.20 7.08 -6.71
C GLY A 69 2.94 6.72 -5.41
N ILE A 70 2.23 6.19 -4.42
CA ILE A 70 2.82 5.75 -3.15
C ILE A 70 3.78 4.57 -3.38
N VAL A 71 3.36 3.53 -4.11
CA VAL A 71 4.21 2.37 -4.41
C VAL A 71 5.49 2.79 -5.13
N SER A 72 5.39 3.66 -6.15
CA SER A 72 6.56 4.17 -6.87
C SER A 72 7.51 4.99 -6.01
N ILE A 73 7.02 5.75 -5.02
CA ILE A 73 7.88 6.49 -4.08
C ILE A 73 8.74 5.52 -3.25
N PHE A 74 8.18 4.40 -2.81
CA PHE A 74 8.91 3.41 -2.02
C PHE A 74 9.84 2.52 -2.83
N ASP A 75 9.55 2.33 -4.12
CA ASP A 75 10.44 1.64 -5.07
C ASP A 75 11.65 2.49 -5.49
N ALA A 76 11.51 3.81 -5.55
CA ALA A 76 12.56 4.73 -5.97
C ALA A 76 13.68 4.97 -4.92
N VAL A 77 13.63 4.33 -3.74
CA VAL A 77 14.55 4.52 -2.61
C VAL A 77 15.42 3.28 -2.39
#